data_AF-A0A395Y163-F1
#
_entry.id   AF-A0A395Y163-F1
#
_cell.length_a   1.000
_cell.length_b   1.000
_cell.length_c   1.000
_cell.angle_alpha   90.00
_cell.angle_beta   90.00
_cell.angle_gamma   90.00
#
_symmetry.space_group_name_H-M   'P 1'
#
loop_
_entity.id
_entity.type
_entity.pdbx_description
1 polymer ?
#
loop_
_entity_poly.entity_id
_entity_poly.type
_entity_poly.pdbx_seq_one_letter_code
_entity_poly.pdbx_strand_id
1 'polypeptide(L)'
;RKYVGENGEKYIDANNEGLCMIDWEYAGMNDPMNDLATMVVRDGLSREKGDEILALYFGREPSPGERRHTYGVFALCSWYWVCWCLFKDTLGEDGFFMLRSWRALNLYLPLALEMYGDN
;
A
#
# COMPACT_ATOMS: atom_id res chain seq x y z
N ARG A 1 3.23 22.57 -14.21
CA ARG A 1 1.91 22.94 -13.62
C ARG A 1 1.26 21.65 -13.16
N LYS A 2 0.59 21.60 -11.99
CA LYS A 2 -0.17 20.42 -11.56
C LYS A 2 -1.34 20.22 -12.51
N TYR A 3 -1.45 19.07 -13.17
CA TYR A 3 -2.62 18.71 -13.94
C TYR A 3 -3.50 17.80 -13.08
N VAL A 4 -4.81 18.03 -13.12
CA VAL A 4 -5.82 17.17 -12.50
C VAL A 4 -6.51 16.46 -13.65
N GLY A 5 -6.39 15.13 -13.71
CA GLY A 5 -7.13 14.31 -14.67
C GLY A 5 -8.64 14.38 -14.43
N GLU A 6 -9.45 13.97 -15.41
CA GLU A 6 -10.92 14.01 -15.34
C GLU A 6 -11.52 13.20 -14.18
N ASN A 7 -10.72 12.31 -13.58
CA ASN A 7 -11.01 11.45 -12.44
C ASN A 7 -10.42 11.95 -11.10
N GLY A 8 -9.77 13.12 -11.08
CA GLY A 8 -9.18 13.70 -9.86
C GLY A 8 -7.75 13.24 -9.55
N GLU A 9 -7.15 12.39 -10.39
CA GLU A 9 -5.78 11.91 -10.22
C GLU A 9 -4.76 13.00 -10.60
N LYS A 10 -3.73 13.18 -9.77
CA LYS A 10 -2.69 14.20 -9.97
C LYS A 10 -1.46 13.55 -10.61
N TYR A 11 -1.28 13.78 -11.90
CA TYR A 11 -0.03 13.45 -12.59
C TYR A 11 0.60 14.75 -13.13
N ILE A 12 1.92 14.86 -13.03
CA ILE A 12 2.66 15.96 -13.68
C ILE A 12 3.32 15.36 -14.92
N ASP A 13 2.69 15.54 -16.09
CA ASP A 13 3.39 15.41 -17.36
C ASP A 13 4.15 16.73 -17.58
N ALA A 14 5.42 16.75 -17.20
CA ALA A 14 6.21 17.97 -17.24
C ALA A 14 6.64 18.32 -18.67
N ASN A 15 6.76 17.36 -19.60
CA ASN A 15 7.39 17.58 -20.92
C ASN A 15 7.15 16.45 -21.95
N ASN A 16 6.05 15.68 -21.88
CA ASN A 16 5.82 14.49 -22.72
C ASN A 16 6.79 13.33 -22.40
N GLU A 17 7.29 13.27 -21.16
CA GLU A 17 8.31 12.32 -20.67
C GLU A 17 7.71 11.14 -19.87
N GLY A 18 6.38 11.04 -19.78
CA GLY A 18 5.68 9.96 -19.10
C GLY A 18 5.34 10.26 -17.63
N LEU A 19 5.00 9.21 -16.87
CA LEU A 19 4.59 9.30 -15.47
C LEU A 19 5.80 9.57 -14.56
N CYS A 20 5.73 10.63 -13.76
CA CYS A 20 6.76 10.94 -12.74
C CYS A 20 6.23 10.75 -11.31
N MET A 21 7.07 10.18 -10.44
CA MET A 21 6.83 10.12 -8.99
C MET A 21 7.30 11.40 -8.31
N ILE A 22 6.49 11.94 -7.40
CA ILE A 22 6.74 13.18 -6.63
C ILE A 22 6.61 12.91 -5.13
N ASP A 23 6.83 13.94 -4.30
CA ASP A 23 6.64 13.89 -2.84
C ASP A 23 7.48 12.80 -2.15
N TRP A 24 8.80 12.83 -2.38
CA TRP A 24 9.81 11.89 -1.86
C TRP A 24 10.15 12.03 -0.36
N GLU A 25 9.32 12.73 0.42
CA GLU A 25 9.61 13.07 1.82
C GLU A 25 9.67 11.85 2.76
N TYR A 26 9.08 10.72 2.34
CA TYR A 26 9.12 9.44 3.05
C TYR A 26 9.99 8.37 2.35
N ALA A 27 10.74 8.74 1.33
CA ALA A 27 11.55 7.79 0.59
C ALA A 27 12.79 7.34 1.36
N GLY A 28 13.15 6.06 1.21
CA GLY A 28 14.31 5.47 1.86
C GLY A 28 14.49 4.00 1.51
N MET A 29 15.57 3.40 1.98
CA MET A 29 15.82 1.96 1.82
C MET A 29 14.79 1.19 2.66
N ASN A 30 13.97 0.38 2.02
CA ASN A 30 12.95 -0.45 2.68
C ASN A 30 12.70 -1.73 1.88
N ASP A 31 11.87 -2.61 2.43
CA ASP A 31 11.34 -3.75 1.70
C ASP A 31 10.56 -3.28 0.45
N PRO A 32 10.86 -3.78 -0.76
CA PRO A 32 10.16 -3.36 -1.98
C PRO A 32 8.65 -3.61 -1.95
N MET A 33 8.19 -4.61 -1.19
CA MET A 33 6.76 -4.89 -1.04
C MET A 33 6.04 -3.80 -0.26
N ASN A 34 6.76 -2.95 0.50
CA ASN A 34 6.15 -1.86 1.25
C ASN A 34 5.59 -0.76 0.34
N ASP A 35 6.19 -0.53 -0.83
CA ASP A 35 5.66 0.43 -1.81
C ASP A 35 4.32 -0.07 -2.39
N LEU A 36 4.27 -1.37 -2.75
CA LEU A 36 3.04 -2.02 -3.19
C LEU A 36 1.98 -2.06 -2.08
N ALA A 37 2.40 -2.35 -0.84
CA ALA A 37 1.54 -2.35 0.33
C ALA A 37 0.92 -0.97 0.54
N THR A 38 1.71 0.08 0.42
CA THR A 38 1.24 1.46 0.58
C THR A 38 0.15 1.75 -0.45
N MET A 39 0.34 1.42 -1.73
CA MET A 39 -0.72 1.58 -2.74
C MET A 39 -2.01 0.81 -2.36
N VAL A 40 -1.89 -0.50 -2.08
CA VAL A 40 -3.06 -1.36 -1.81
C VAL A 40 -3.82 -0.92 -0.57
N VAL A 41 -3.10 -0.66 0.54
CA VAL A 41 -3.68 -0.32 1.84
C VAL A 41 -4.27 1.08 1.83
N ARG A 42 -3.55 2.06 1.27
CA ARG A 42 -3.95 3.47 1.31
C ARG A 42 -5.16 3.75 0.47
N ASP A 43 -5.22 3.14 -0.70
CA ASP A 43 -6.34 3.33 -1.62
C ASP A 43 -7.49 2.35 -1.31
N GLY A 44 -7.29 1.43 -0.37
CA GLY A 44 -8.31 0.49 0.08
C GLY A 44 -8.71 -0.48 -1.03
N LEU A 45 -7.74 -0.92 -1.82
CA LEU A 45 -7.96 -1.84 -2.93
C LEU A 45 -8.41 -3.21 -2.40
N SER A 46 -9.18 -3.94 -3.23
CA SER A 46 -9.57 -5.30 -2.89
C SER A 46 -8.35 -6.24 -2.93
N ARG A 47 -8.48 -7.39 -2.28
CA ARG A 47 -7.42 -8.41 -2.29
C ARG A 47 -7.09 -8.87 -3.71
N GLU A 48 -8.11 -9.05 -4.54
CA GLU A 48 -7.97 -9.49 -5.93
C GLU A 48 -7.15 -8.47 -6.73
N LYS A 49 -7.40 -7.18 -6.54
CA LYS A 49 -6.61 -6.11 -7.17
C LYS A 49 -5.19 -6.07 -6.62
N GLY A 50 -5.01 -6.29 -5.32
CA GLY A 50 -3.68 -6.42 -4.70
C GLY A 50 -2.89 -7.60 -5.27
N ASP A 51 -3.53 -8.75 -5.47
CA ASP A 51 -2.92 -9.93 -6.09
C ASP A 51 -2.59 -9.69 -7.58
N GLU A 52 -3.44 -8.98 -8.32
CA GLU A 52 -3.17 -8.55 -9.71
C GLU A 52 -1.94 -7.63 -9.78
N ILE A 53 -1.85 -6.63 -8.91
CA ILE A 53 -0.69 -5.72 -8.82
C ILE A 53 0.58 -6.52 -8.51
N LEU A 54 0.49 -7.51 -7.62
CA LEU A 54 1.63 -8.33 -7.26
C LEU A 54 2.12 -9.16 -8.45
N ALA A 55 1.20 -9.77 -9.20
CA ALA A 55 1.54 -10.51 -10.41
C ALA A 55 2.16 -9.62 -11.49
N LEU A 56 1.65 -8.39 -11.65
CA LEU A 56 2.21 -7.38 -12.56
C LEU A 56 3.64 -6.98 -12.14
N TYR A 57 3.86 -6.77 -10.84
CA TYR A 57 5.18 -6.41 -10.31
C TYR A 57 6.21 -7.53 -10.54
N PHE A 58 5.85 -8.78 -10.25
CA PHE A 58 6.74 -9.93 -10.45
C PHE A 58 6.87 -10.38 -11.92
N GLY A 59 5.96 -9.92 -12.80
CA GLY A 59 5.85 -10.40 -14.18
C GLY A 59 5.40 -11.87 -14.29
N ARG A 60 4.91 -12.45 -13.19
CA ARG A 60 4.41 -13.82 -13.07
C ARG A 60 3.57 -13.95 -11.81
N GLU A 61 2.89 -15.09 -11.66
CA GLU A 61 2.31 -15.45 -10.37
C GLU A 61 3.39 -15.51 -9.28
N PRO A 62 3.17 -14.85 -8.12
CA PRO A 62 4.09 -14.92 -7.01
C PRO A 62 4.09 -16.32 -6.42
N SER A 63 5.27 -16.80 -6.04
CA SER A 63 5.43 -18.05 -5.32
C SER A 63 4.72 -18.00 -3.96
N PRO A 64 4.43 -19.15 -3.34
CA PRO A 64 3.83 -19.17 -2.00
C PRO A 64 4.64 -18.37 -0.96
N GLY A 65 5.98 -18.39 -1.06
CA GLY A 65 6.86 -17.62 -0.18
C GLY A 65 6.78 -16.11 -0.42
N GLU A 66 6.79 -15.68 -1.68
CA GLU A 66 6.66 -14.25 -2.04
C GLU A 66 5.29 -13.70 -1.62
N ARG A 67 4.21 -14.46 -1.84
CA ARG A 67 2.86 -14.06 -1.43
C ARG A 67 2.76 -13.95 0.10
N ARG A 68 3.29 -14.94 0.82
CA ARG A 68 3.34 -14.94 2.29
C ARG A 68 4.06 -13.70 2.82
N HIS A 69 5.26 -13.44 2.32
CA HIS A 69 6.06 -12.27 2.68
C HIS A 69 5.30 -10.98 2.42
N THR A 70 4.73 -10.84 1.21
CA THR A 70 3.97 -9.66 0.80
C THR A 70 2.76 -9.43 1.71
N TYR A 71 1.98 -10.45 2.02
CA TYR A 71 0.82 -10.32 2.92
C TYR A 71 1.23 -9.93 4.33
N GLY A 72 2.37 -10.43 4.82
CA GLY A 72 2.97 -9.97 6.08
C GLY A 72 3.31 -8.48 6.03
N VAL A 73 3.95 -8.01 4.94
CA VAL A 73 4.26 -6.59 4.74
C VAL A 73 2.98 -5.75 4.63
N PHE A 74 1.92 -6.25 3.98
CA PHE A 74 0.63 -5.55 3.89
C PHE A 74 -0.02 -5.36 5.26
N ALA A 75 0.04 -6.39 6.11
CA ALA A 75 -0.41 -6.29 7.49
C ALA A 75 0.40 -5.26 8.29
N LEU A 76 1.73 -5.26 8.18
CA LEU A 76 2.62 -4.31 8.86
C LEU A 76 2.40 -2.86 8.39
N CYS A 77 2.27 -2.64 7.08
CA CYS A 77 1.95 -1.34 6.49
C CYS A 77 0.58 -0.84 6.97
N SER A 78 -0.42 -1.74 7.05
CA SER A 78 -1.74 -1.42 7.59
C SER A 78 -1.67 -0.98 9.05
N TRP A 79 -0.91 -1.70 9.88
CA TRP A 79 -0.67 -1.33 11.26
C TRP A 79 0.03 0.03 11.40
N TYR A 80 1.07 0.28 10.58
CA TYR A 80 1.75 1.57 10.52
C TYR A 80 0.77 2.72 10.26
N TRP A 81 -0.11 2.59 9.26
CA TRP A 81 -1.08 3.64 8.95
C TRP A 81 -2.14 3.82 10.03
N VAL A 82 -2.53 2.77 10.75
CA VAL A 82 -3.38 2.90 11.94
C VAL A 82 -2.67 3.76 13.00
N CYS A 83 -1.40 3.45 13.32
CA CYS A 83 -0.62 4.25 14.26
C CYS A 83 -0.45 5.71 13.81
N TRP A 84 -0.20 5.94 12.53
CA TRP A 84 -0.12 7.29 11.97
C TRP A 84 -1.44 8.05 12.12
N CYS A 85 -2.59 7.41 11.87
CA CYS A 85 -3.90 8.04 12.03
C CYS A 85 -4.18 8.38 13.50
N LEU A 86 -3.83 7.50 14.44
CA LEU A 86 -3.92 7.78 15.87
C LEU A 86 -3.04 8.97 16.25
N PHE A 87 -1.82 9.04 15.73
CA PHE A 87 -0.93 10.17 15.96
C PHE A 87 -1.52 11.48 15.40
N LYS A 88 -2.06 11.47 14.18
CA LYS A 88 -2.74 12.64 13.61
C LYS A 88 -3.92 13.11 14.46
N ASP A 89 -4.71 12.18 14.99
CA ASP A 89 -5.81 12.49 15.90
C ASP A 89 -5.33 13.22 17.16
N THR A 90 -4.16 12.83 17.73
CA THR A 90 -3.57 13.55 18.88
C THR A 90 -3.18 15.00 18.57
N LEU A 91 -2.98 15.34 17.30
CA LEU A 91 -2.69 16.71 16.83
C LEU A 91 -3.96 17.48 16.44
N GLY A 92 -5.14 16.86 16.54
CA GLY A 92 -6.40 17.41 16.03
C GLY A 92 -6.49 17.43 14.50
N GLU A 93 -5.68 16.61 13.82
CA GLU A 93 -5.68 16.47 12.36
C GLU A 93 -6.46 15.22 11.92
N ASP A 94 -7.00 15.24 10.70
CA ASP A 94 -7.76 14.11 10.15
C ASP A 94 -6.84 12.94 9.79
N GLY A 95 -7.07 11.78 10.42
CA GLY A 95 -6.46 10.50 10.08
C GLY A 95 -7.24 9.78 8.97
N PHE A 96 -7.39 10.39 7.80
CA PHE A 96 -8.30 9.96 6.73
C PHE A 96 -8.03 8.56 6.15
N PHE A 97 -6.95 7.89 6.54
CA PHE A 97 -6.65 6.50 6.17
C PHE A 97 -7.16 5.45 7.16
N MET A 98 -7.61 5.86 8.35
CA MET A 98 -7.92 4.96 9.46
C MET A 98 -8.80 3.79 9.05
N LEU A 99 -9.95 4.05 8.41
CA LEU A 99 -10.89 3.00 8.04
C LEU A 99 -10.30 2.02 7.01
N ARG A 100 -9.53 2.50 6.03
CA ARG A 100 -8.92 1.66 4.98
C ARG A 100 -7.81 0.81 5.57
N SER A 101 -6.93 1.41 6.36
CA SER A 101 -5.84 0.73 7.04
C SER A 101 -6.34 -0.29 8.06
N TRP A 102 -7.39 0.04 8.81
CA TRP A 102 -8.02 -0.90 9.74
C TRP A 102 -8.61 -2.12 9.03
N ARG A 103 -9.34 -1.91 7.92
CA ARG A 103 -9.90 -3.01 7.11
C ARG A 103 -8.81 -3.89 6.52
N ALA A 104 -7.77 -3.28 5.96
CA ALA A 104 -6.63 -4.01 5.40
C ALA A 104 -5.88 -4.80 6.48
N LEU A 105 -5.67 -4.24 7.68
CA LEU A 105 -5.06 -4.94 8.81
C LEU A 105 -5.86 -6.20 9.17
N ASN A 106 -7.18 -6.07 9.32
CA ASN A 106 -8.06 -7.20 9.65
C ASN A 106 -8.18 -8.25 8.53
N LEU A 107 -7.85 -7.88 7.29
CA LEU A 107 -7.80 -8.80 6.17
C LEU A 107 -6.46 -9.55 6.11
N TYR A 108 -5.36 -8.81 6.06
CA TYR A 108 -4.04 -9.39 5.75
C TYR A 108 -3.36 -10.04 6.95
N LEU A 109 -3.60 -9.57 8.19
CA LEU A 109 -3.00 -10.17 9.38
C LEU A 109 -3.36 -11.65 9.56
N PRO A 110 -4.64 -12.06 9.59
CA PRO A 110 -4.97 -13.48 9.75
C PRO A 110 -4.49 -14.33 8.57
N LEU A 111 -4.58 -13.83 7.33
CA LEU A 111 -4.08 -14.52 6.14
C LEU A 111 -2.57 -14.76 6.22
N ALA A 112 -1.80 -13.74 6.60
CA ALA A 112 -0.36 -13.87 6.76
C ALA A 112 -0.03 -14.90 7.84
N LEU A 113 -0.67 -14.81 9.02
CA LEU A 113 -0.45 -15.75 10.12
C LEU A 113 -0.76 -17.19 9.74
N GLU A 114 -1.86 -17.44 9.03
CA GLU A 114 -2.20 -18.77 8.51
C GLU A 114 -1.09 -19.32 7.60
N MET A 115 -0.59 -18.49 6.67
CA MET A 115 0.51 -18.88 5.78
C MET A 115 1.85 -19.11 6.48
N TYR A 116 2.05 -18.61 7.70
CA TYR A 116 3.22 -18.88 8.54
C TYR A 116 3.00 -20.02 9.54
N GLY A 117 1.75 -20.40 9.83
CA GLY A 117 1.39 -21.39 10.86
C GLY A 117 1.60 -22.85 10.46
N ASP A 118 1.67 -23.15 9.16
CA ASP A 118 1.79 -24.52 8.63
C ASP A 118 3.25 -25.00 8.44
N ASN A 119 4.15 -24.66 9.37
CA ASN A 119 5.54 -25.18 9.38
C ASN A 119 5.74 -26.31 10.40
#